data_AF-A0A2W5GM83-F1
#
_entry.id   AF-A0A2W5GM83-F1
#
_cell.length_a   1.000
_cell.length_b   1.000
_cell.length_c   1.000
_cell.angle_alpha   90.00
_cell.angle_beta   90.00
_cell.angle_gamma   90.00
#
_symmetry.space_group_name_H-M   'P 1'
#
loop_
_entity.id
_entity.type
_entity.pdbx_description
1 polymer ?
#
loop_
_entity_poly.entity_id
_entity_poly.type
_entity_poly.pdbx_seq_one_letter_code
_entity_poly.pdbx_strand_id
1 'polypeptide(L)'
;NQIEGLLAAFPDLAAGIDIRRVGFQRPREAVIAAVGEENQSLPLFIFAGDAPSDATAKGETHFIEDTKRILQILAERHGFPQLH
;
A
#
# COMPACT_ATOMS: atom_id res chain seq x y z
N ASN A 1 -3.87 7.33 -10.20
CA ASN A 1 -4.52 7.88 -8.98
C ASN A 1 -3.46 8.70 -8.22
N GLN A 2 -3.79 9.34 -7.10
CA GLN A 2 -2.84 10.21 -6.37
C GLN A 2 -1.55 9.51 -5.97
N ILE A 3 -1.64 8.24 -5.53
CA ILE A 3 -0.47 7.44 -5.15
C ILE A 3 0.44 7.18 -6.35
N GLU A 4 -0.09 6.74 -7.49
CA GLU A 4 0.73 6.52 -8.70
C GLU A 4 1.44 7.81 -9.14
N GLY A 5 0.77 8.96 -9.04
CA GLY A 5 1.38 10.26 -9.34
C GLY A 5 2.53 10.60 -8.40
N LEU A 6 2.35 10.34 -7.10
CA LEU A 6 3.40 10.53 -6.10
C LEU A 6 4.60 9.60 -6.34
N LEU A 7 4.35 8.30 -6.56
CA LEU A 7 5.41 7.32 -6.84
C LEU A 7 6.21 7.67 -8.11
N ALA A 8 5.52 8.14 -9.16
CA ALA A 8 6.17 8.57 -10.40
C ALA A 8 7.00 9.85 -10.25
N ALA A 9 6.58 10.77 -9.36
CA ALA A 9 7.29 12.01 -9.11
C ALA A 9 8.56 11.83 -8.27
N PHE A 10 8.65 10.77 -7.46
CA PHE A 10 9.78 10.47 -6.57
C PHE A 10 10.31 9.04 -6.79
N PRO A 11 10.89 8.74 -7.97
CA PRO A 11 11.32 7.39 -8.32
C PRO A 11 12.40 6.83 -7.39
N ASP A 12 13.30 7.67 -6.87
CA ASP A 12 14.36 7.24 -5.94
C ASP A 12 13.78 6.77 -4.58
N LEU A 13 12.71 7.42 -4.10
CA LEU A 13 12.01 6.99 -2.88
C LEU A 13 11.18 5.73 -3.16
N ALA A 14 10.53 5.69 -4.34
CA ALA A 14 9.73 4.55 -4.76
C ALA A 14 10.58 3.27 -4.92
N ALA A 15 11.86 3.40 -5.29
CA ALA A 15 12.80 2.27 -5.35
C ALA A 15 13.04 1.59 -3.99
N GLY A 16 12.72 2.27 -2.88
CA GLY A 16 12.76 1.70 -1.53
C GLY A 16 11.52 0.88 -1.13
N ILE A 17 10.55 0.70 -2.03
CA ILE A 17 9.27 0.01 -1.76
C ILE A 17 9.03 -1.07 -2.82
N ASP A 18 8.61 -2.27 -2.41
CA ASP A 18 8.12 -3.30 -3.35
C ASP A 18 6.75 -2.89 -3.89
N ILE A 19 6.73 -2.42 -5.14
CA ILE A 19 5.51 -1.94 -5.81
C ILE A 19 5.01 -3.00 -6.80
N ARG A 20 3.83 -3.56 -6.51
CA ARG A 20 3.13 -4.49 -7.41
C ARG A 20 1.91 -3.84 -8.03
N ARG A 21 1.96 -3.65 -9.35
CA ARG A 21 0.80 -3.21 -10.14
C ARG A 21 0.03 -4.43 -10.59
N VAL A 22 -1.22 -4.54 -10.15
CA VAL A 22 -2.11 -5.66 -10.47
C VAL A 22 -3.23 -5.23 -11.41
N GLY A 23 -3.80 -6.18 -12.14
CA GLY A 23 -4.90 -5.92 -13.06
C GLY A 23 -6.15 -5.37 -12.37
N PHE A 24 -6.92 -4.57 -13.11
CA PHE A 24 -8.16 -4.00 -12.59
C PHE A 24 -9.26 -5.05 -12.40
N GLN A 25 -9.31 -6.08 -13.24
CA GLN A 25 -10.37 -7.08 -13.20
C GLN A 25 -10.32 -7.91 -11.91
N ARG A 26 -11.50 -8.21 -11.36
CA ARG A 26 -11.66 -9.21 -10.30
C ARG A 26 -11.91 -10.59 -10.93
N PRO A 27 -11.51 -11.71 -10.28
CA PRO A 27 -10.76 -11.76 -9.02
C PRO A 27 -9.30 -11.32 -9.16
N ARG A 28 -8.77 -10.65 -8.14
CA ARG A 28 -7.37 -10.17 -8.12
C ARG A 28 -6.50 -11.16 -7.38
N GLU A 29 -6.13 -12.26 -8.05
CA GLU A 29 -5.42 -13.40 -7.45
C GLU A 29 -4.20 -13.00 -6.60
N ALA A 30 -3.37 -12.07 -7.09
CA ALA A 30 -2.20 -11.60 -6.35
C ALA A 30 -2.56 -10.87 -5.05
N VAL A 31 -3.71 -10.19 -5.01
CA VAL A 31 -4.22 -9.52 -3.81
C VAL A 31 -4.85 -10.54 -2.86
N ILE A 32 -5.64 -11.48 -3.40
CA ILE A 32 -6.27 -12.56 -2.63
C ILE A 32 -5.20 -13.39 -1.91
N ALA A 33 -4.11 -13.74 -2.60
CA ALA A 33 -2.99 -14.46 -2.02
C ALA A 33 -2.30 -13.70 -0.89
N ALA A 34 -2.33 -12.36 -0.90
CA ALA A 34 -1.65 -11.53 0.09
C ALA A 34 -2.54 -11.21 1.31
N VAL A 35 -3.81 -10.88 1.08
CA VAL A 35 -4.71 -10.31 2.11
C VAL A 35 -6.09 -10.96 2.18
N GLY A 36 -6.33 -12.04 1.44
CA GLY A 36 -7.60 -12.76 1.45
C GLY A 36 -8.62 -12.26 0.42
N GLU A 37 -9.62 -13.10 0.15
CA GLU A 37 -10.63 -12.85 -0.89
C GLU A 37 -11.52 -11.64 -0.58
N GLU A 38 -11.72 -11.35 0.70
CA GLU A 38 -12.54 -10.24 1.16
C GLU A 38 -11.87 -8.86 0.99
N ASN A 39 -10.54 -8.80 0.87
CA ASN A 39 -9.75 -7.56 0.88
C ASN A 39 -9.13 -7.23 -0.49
N GLN A 40 -9.94 -7.31 -1.55
CA GLN A 40 -9.47 -7.11 -2.93
C GLN A 40 -9.43 -5.64 -3.38
N SER A 41 -9.74 -4.68 -2.51
CA SER A 41 -9.73 -3.26 -2.87
C SER A 41 -8.30 -2.78 -3.11
N LEU A 42 -8.16 -1.73 -3.91
CA LEU A 42 -6.87 -1.11 -4.20
C LEU A 42 -7.02 0.42 -4.04
N PRO A 43 -5.97 1.11 -3.57
CA PRO A 43 -4.62 0.61 -3.25
C PRO A 43 -4.53 -0.19 -1.93
N LEU A 44 -3.44 -0.94 -1.77
CA LEU A 44 -3.06 -1.62 -0.53
C LEU A 44 -1.61 -1.31 -0.18
N PHE A 45 -1.33 -1.05 1.09
CA PHE A 45 0.01 -0.97 1.64
C PHE A 45 0.21 -2.08 2.67
N ILE A 46 1.13 -3.00 2.40
CA ILE A 46 1.39 -4.20 3.21
C ILE A 46 2.70 -4.02 3.98
N PHE A 47 2.72 -4.37 5.26
CA PHE A 47 3.90 -4.24 6.12
C PHE A 47 4.67 -5.55 6.23
N ALA A 48 5.99 -5.51 6.01
CA ALA A 48 6.92 -6.63 6.22
C ALA A 48 7.61 -6.54 7.58
N GLY A 49 6.85 -6.31 8.65
CA GLY A 49 7.37 -6.10 10.00
C GLY A 49 6.41 -5.28 10.86
N ASP A 50 6.95 -4.30 11.59
CA ASP A 50 6.16 -3.42 12.46
C ASP A 50 5.06 -2.70 11.66
N ALA A 51 3.82 -3.00 12.03
CA ALA A 51 2.62 -2.36 11.50
C ALA A 51 2.06 -1.40 12.53
N PRO A 52 1.54 -0.23 12.11
CA PRO A 52 0.88 0.68 13.03
C PRO A 52 -0.39 0.02 13.60
N SER A 53 -0.83 0.48 14.78
CA SER A 53 -1.96 -0.12 15.50
C SER A 53 -3.30 -0.05 14.77
N ASP A 54 -3.42 0.83 13.78
CA ASP A 54 -4.60 0.98 12.91
C ASP A 54 -4.56 0.09 11.66
N ALA A 55 -3.53 -0.74 11.49
CA ALA A 55 -3.47 -1.70 10.39
C ALA A 55 -4.49 -2.83 10.56
N THR A 56 -5.10 -3.24 9.45
CA THR A 56 -5.92 -4.45 9.41
C THR A 56 -5.01 -5.67 9.39
N ALA A 57 -5.36 -6.69 10.18
CA ALA A 57 -4.60 -7.94 10.26
C ALA A 57 -5.34 -9.09 9.55
N LYS A 58 -4.64 -9.83 8.70
CA LYS A 58 -5.06 -11.09 8.10
C LYS A 58 -3.99 -12.15 8.32
N GLY A 59 -4.18 -12.98 9.33
CA GLY A 59 -3.13 -13.89 9.78
C GLY A 59 -1.92 -13.10 10.28
N GLU A 60 -0.77 -13.31 9.68
CA GLU A 60 0.47 -12.59 9.99
C GLU A 60 0.64 -11.30 9.16
N THR A 61 -0.15 -11.14 8.09
CA THR A 61 -0.09 -9.97 7.20
C THR A 61 -0.84 -8.79 7.81
N HIS A 62 -0.20 -7.63 7.83
CA HIS A 62 -0.83 -6.37 8.23
C HIS A 62 -0.85 -5.41 7.04
N PHE A 63 -1.95 -4.68 6.86
CA PHE A 63 -2.11 -3.77 5.72
C PHE A 63 -3.06 -2.60 6.00
N ILE A 64 -2.98 -1.57 5.15
CA ILE A 64 -3.86 -0.40 5.12
C ILE A 64 -4.42 -0.25 3.70
N GLU A 65 -5.73 0.04 3.60
CA GLU A 65 -6.43 0.32 2.32
C GLU A 65 -6.82 1.80 2.17
N ASP A 66 -6.87 2.55 3.29
CA ASP A 66 -7.24 3.96 3.25
C ASP A 66 -6.15 4.78 2.56
N THR A 67 -6.51 5.40 1.44
CA THR A 67 -5.54 6.13 0.60
C THR A 67 -4.88 7.29 1.34
N LYS A 68 -5.59 8.00 2.24
CA LYS A 68 -5.00 9.10 2.99
C LYS A 68 -3.97 8.59 4.00
N ARG A 69 -4.29 7.50 4.68
CA ARG A 69 -3.38 6.86 5.63
C ARG A 69 -2.15 6.28 4.94
N ILE A 70 -2.30 5.68 3.75
CA ILE A 70 -1.15 5.24 2.94
C ILE A 70 -0.23 6.43 2.62
N LEU A 71 -0.78 7.57 2.19
CA LEU A 71 0.01 8.76 1.89
C LEU A 71 0.75 9.29 3.13
N GLN A 72 0.12 9.26 4.30
CA GLN A 72 0.78 9.61 5.58
C GLN A 72 1.93 8.65 5.90
N ILE A 73 1.73 7.34 5.76
CA ILE A 73 2.78 6.33 5.99
C ILE A 73 3.96 6.54 5.04
N LEU A 74 3.69 6.82 3.76
CA LEU A 74 4.74 7.11 2.78
C LEU A 74 5.57 8.34 3.19
N ALA A 75 4.93 9.38 3.74
CA ALA A 75 5.64 10.55 4.25
C ALA A 75 6.41 10.25 5.54
N GLU A 76 5.77 9.64 6.53
CA GLU A 76 6.31 9.37 7.87
C GLU A 76 7.44 8.34 7.87
N ARG A 77 7.33 7.28 7.07
CA ARG A 77 8.25 6.12 7.11
C ARG A 77 9.16 6.00 5.89
N HIS A 78 8.79 6.62 4.77
CA HIS A 78 9.54 6.48 3.50
C HIS A 78 10.04 7.80 2.91
N GLY A 79 9.87 8.92 3.62
CA GLY A 79 10.45 10.22 3.25
C GLY A 79 9.78 10.92 2.06
N PHE A 80 8.60 10.45 1.64
CA PHE A 80 7.82 11.17 0.62
C PHE A 80 7.35 12.53 1.15
N PRO A 81 7.14 13.54 0.28
CA PRO A 81 6.57 14.79 0.73
C PRO A 81 5.13 14.58 1.23
N GLN A 82 4.78 15.32 2.28
CA GLN A 82 3.40 15.39 2.72
C GLN A 82 2.60 16.22 1.70
N LEU A 83 1.52 15.64 1.19
CA LEU A 83 0.59 16.34 0.31
C LEU A 83 -0.40 17.15 1.16
N HIS A 84 -0.48 18.46 0.92
CA HIS A 84 -1.36 19.40 1.63
C HIS A 84 -2.74 19.52 0.98
#